data_AF-A0A351VAZ1-F1
#
_entry.id   AF-A0A351VAZ1-F1
#
_cell.length_a   1.000
_cell.length_b   1.000
_cell.length_c   1.000
_cell.angle_alpha   90.00
_cell.angle_beta   90.00
_cell.angle_gamma   90.00
#
_symmetry.space_group_name_H-M   'P 1'
#
loop_
_entity.id
_entity.type
_entity.pdbx_description
1 polymer ?
#
loop_
_entity_poly.entity_id
_entity_poly.type
_entity_poly.pdbx_seq_one_letter_code
_entity_poly.pdbx_strand_id
1 'polypeptide(L)'
;MADLKGTKTEANLQAAFAGESQARNKYSYFASKAKKDGYVQIAAIFEETANNEKEHAKMWYKLLNNGIGSTAENLKAAAEGENFEWT
;
A
#
# COMPACT_ATOMS: atom_id res chain seq x y z
N MET A 1 6.96 18.64 -10.06
CA MET A 1 6.50 17.53 -10.93
C MET A 1 5.40 18.06 -11.82
N ALA A 2 5.21 17.49 -13.02
CA ALA A 2 4.05 17.83 -13.85
C ALA A 2 2.76 17.46 -13.11
N ASP A 3 1.68 18.21 -13.33
CA ASP A 3 0.36 17.87 -12.80
C ASP A 3 -0.08 16.53 -13.42
N LEU A 4 -0.29 15.53 -12.56
CA LEU A 4 -0.67 14.18 -12.99
C LEU A 4 -2.19 14.04 -13.14
N LYS A 5 -2.96 15.01 -12.64
CA LYS A 5 -4.41 14.90 -12.55
C LYS A 5 -5.07 14.71 -13.92
N GLY A 6 -5.92 13.69 -14.03
CA GLY A 6 -6.62 13.32 -15.25
C GLY A 6 -5.76 12.59 -16.29
N THR A 7 -4.49 12.32 -16.01
CA THR A 7 -3.60 11.63 -16.96
C THR A 7 -3.71 10.11 -16.83
N LYS A 8 -3.34 9.40 -17.90
CA LYS A 8 -3.14 7.93 -17.84
C LYS A 8 -2.10 7.52 -16.79
N THR A 9 -1.12 8.38 -16.53
CA THR A 9 -0.09 8.14 -15.51
C THR A 9 -0.67 8.13 -14.11
N GLU A 10 -1.59 9.05 -13.78
CA GLU A 10 -2.29 9.04 -12.49
C GLU A 10 -3.08 7.74 -12.32
N ALA A 11 -3.87 7.34 -13.31
CA ALA A 11 -4.64 6.09 -13.27
C ALA A 11 -3.72 4.86 -13.08
N ASN A 12 -2.59 4.82 -13.79
CA ASN A 12 -1.61 3.74 -13.65
C ASN A 12 -0.98 3.70 -12.25
N LEU A 13 -0.67 4.86 -11.67
CA LEU A 13 -0.10 4.95 -10.32
C LEU A 13 -1.12 4.57 -9.25
N GLN A 14 -2.40 4.93 -9.41
CA GLN A 14 -3.48 4.48 -8.53
C GLN A 14 -3.65 2.96 -8.59
N ALA A 15 -3.64 2.38 -9.79
CA ALA A 15 -3.69 0.94 -9.99
C ALA A 15 -2.48 0.23 -9.37
N ALA A 16 -1.27 0.78 -9.55
CA ALA A 16 -0.06 0.26 -8.93
C ALA A 16 -0.15 0.33 -7.39
N PHE A 17 -0.53 1.46 -6.81
CA PHE A 17 -0.71 1.61 -5.36
C PHE A 17 -1.71 0.57 -4.80
N ALA A 18 -2.85 0.37 -5.47
CA ALA A 18 -3.83 -0.63 -5.09
C ALA A 18 -3.27 -2.07 -5.20
N GLY A 19 -2.55 -2.36 -6.28
CA GLY A 19 -1.90 -3.65 -6.51
C GLY A 19 -0.87 -4.01 -5.44
N GLU A 20 0.04 -3.09 -5.13
CA GLU A 20 1.08 -3.28 -4.10
C GLU A 20 0.48 -3.42 -2.70
N SER A 21 -0.57 -2.65 -2.40
CA SER A 21 -1.28 -2.75 -1.12
C SER A 21 -1.94 -4.13 -0.94
N GLN A 22 -2.55 -4.66 -2.00
CA GLN A 22 -3.10 -6.02 -2.00
C GLN A 22 -2.00 -7.10 -1.93
N ALA A 23 -0.88 -6.90 -2.63
CA ALA A 23 0.26 -7.81 -2.61
C ALA A 23 0.86 -7.94 -1.20
N ARG A 24 1.10 -6.82 -0.53
CA ARG A 24 1.53 -6.78 0.88
C ARG A 24 0.64 -7.65 1.78
N ASN A 25 -0.68 -7.47 1.69
CA ASN A 25 -1.61 -8.22 2.53
C ASN A 25 -1.57 -9.72 2.20
N LYS A 26 -1.59 -10.10 0.92
CA LYS A 26 -1.46 -11.50 0.49
C LYS A 26 -0.18 -12.14 1.02
N TYR A 27 0.97 -11.48 0.86
CA TYR A 27 2.26 -12.01 1.30
C TYR A 27 2.34 -12.14 2.82
N SER A 28 1.74 -11.22 3.58
CA SER A 28 1.61 -11.36 5.04
C SER A 28 0.77 -12.59 5.43
N TYR A 29 -0.31 -12.88 4.69
CA TYR A 29 -1.11 -14.09 4.91
C TYR A 29 -0.34 -15.36 4.54
N PHE A 30 0.46 -15.32 3.46
CA PHE A 30 1.29 -16.45 3.03
C PHE A 30 2.43 -16.70 4.02
N ALA A 31 3.03 -15.67 4.61
CA ALA A 31 4.01 -15.79 5.67
C ALA A 31 3.42 -16.55 6.87
N SER A 32 2.20 -16.18 7.30
CA SER A 32 1.48 -16.86 8.38
C SER A 32 1.21 -18.33 8.06
N LYS A 33 0.80 -18.64 6.83
CA LYS A 33 0.58 -20.02 6.38
C LYS A 33 1.88 -20.82 6.33
N ALA A 34 2.94 -20.29 5.73
CA ALA A 34 4.25 -20.93 5.66
C ALA A 34 4.82 -21.26 7.05
N LYS A 35 4.61 -20.36 8.03
CA LYS A 35 5.00 -20.60 9.42
C LYS A 35 4.22 -21.75 10.05
N LYS A 36 2.90 -21.84 9.84
CA LYS A 36 2.06 -22.95 10.31
C LYS A 36 2.45 -24.29 9.70
N ASP A 37 2.94 -24.27 8.46
CA ASP A 37 3.40 -25.45 7.74
C ASP A 37 4.85 -25.84 8.10
N GLY A 38 5.51 -25.11 9.00
CA GLY A 38 6.87 -25.40 9.48
C GLY A 38 7.99 -24.77 8.65
N TYR A 39 7.66 -24.03 7.57
CA TYR A 39 8.64 -23.39 6.69
C TYR A 39 9.04 -22.00 7.19
N VAL A 40 9.83 -21.96 8.27
CA VAL A 40 10.22 -20.70 8.94
C VAL A 40 10.98 -19.74 8.00
N GLN A 41 11.91 -20.25 7.19
CA GLN A 41 12.67 -19.40 6.26
C GLN A 41 11.78 -18.82 5.15
N ILE A 42 10.85 -19.61 4.61
CA ILE A 42 9.90 -19.15 3.59
C ILE A 42 8.95 -18.11 4.17
N ALA A 43 8.51 -18.30 5.42
CA ALA A 43 7.71 -17.30 6.12
C ALA A 43 8.45 -15.96 6.26
N ALA A 44 9.74 -15.99 6.60
CA ALA A 44 10.56 -14.78 6.69
C ALA A 44 10.72 -14.09 5.32
N ILE A 45 10.90 -14.85 4.24
CA ILE A 45 10.97 -14.30 2.89
C ILE A 45 9.64 -13.63 2.50
N PHE A 46 8.49 -14.25 2.76
CA PHE A 46 7.20 -13.62 2.48
C PHE A 46 6.98 -12.33 3.28
N GLU A 47 7.41 -12.28 4.54
CA GLU A 47 7.35 -11.09 5.37
C GLU A 47 8.27 -9.97 4.83
N GLU A 48 9.47 -10.32 4.37
CA GLU A 48 10.39 -9.40 3.73
C GLU A 48 9.79 -8.84 2.42
N THR A 49 9.24 -9.70 1.56
CA THR A 49 8.56 -9.27 0.33
C THR A 49 7.36 -8.38 0.64
N ALA A 50 6.54 -8.71 1.64
CA ALA A 50 5.43 -7.84 2.07
C ALA A 50 5.92 -6.45 2.49
N ASN A 51 7.09 -6.37 3.14
CA ASN A 51 7.70 -5.09 3.49
C ASN A 51 8.27 -4.34 2.28
N ASN A 52 8.75 -5.04 1.24
CA ASN A 52 9.13 -4.39 -0.01
C ASN A 52 7.91 -3.77 -0.71
N GLU A 53 6.79 -4.49 -0.81
CA GLU A 53 5.56 -3.95 -1.43
C GLU A 53 4.99 -2.77 -0.65
N LYS A 54 5.16 -2.75 0.68
CA LYS A 54 4.84 -1.58 1.50
C LYS A 54 5.65 -0.35 1.06
N GLU A 55 6.94 -0.50 0.79
CA GLU A 55 7.78 0.63 0.34
C GLU A 55 7.47 1.03 -1.10
N HIS A 56 7.17 0.08 -2.01
CA HIS A 56 6.68 0.37 -3.36
C HIS A 56 5.37 1.18 -3.31
N ALA A 57 4.38 0.70 -2.56
CA ALA A 57 3.10 1.40 -2.37
C ALA A 57 3.32 2.82 -1.82
N LYS A 58 4.22 2.99 -0.85
CA LYS A 58 4.56 4.29 -0.26
C LYS A 58 5.18 5.24 -1.30
N MET A 59 6.01 4.75 -2.21
CA MET A 59 6.55 5.57 -3.31
C MET A 59 5.44 6.05 -4.25
N TRP A 60 4.54 5.16 -4.66
CA TRP A 60 3.40 5.52 -5.53
C TRP A 60 2.44 6.49 -4.85
N TYR A 61 2.13 6.27 -3.57
CA TYR A 61 1.30 7.18 -2.78
C TYR A 61 1.90 8.59 -2.71
N LYS A 62 3.20 8.71 -2.47
CA LYS A 62 3.88 10.01 -2.45
C LYS A 62 3.84 10.71 -3.80
N LEU A 63 3.97 9.97 -4.90
CA LEU A 63 3.89 10.55 -6.25
C LEU A 63 2.48 11.07 -6.57
N LEU A 64 1.44 10.35 -6.14
CA LEU A 64 0.05 10.75 -6.32
C LEU A 64 -0.34 11.96 -5.46
N ASN A 65 0.15 12.03 -4.23
CA ASN A 65 -0.30 13.01 -3.22
C ASN A 65 0.73 14.13 -2.96
N ASN A 66 1.78 14.22 -3.78
CA ASN A 66 2.88 15.17 -3.58
C ASN A 66 3.53 15.06 -2.18
N GLY A 67 3.65 13.84 -1.67
CA GLY A 67 4.22 13.53 -0.36
C GLY A 67 3.25 12.83 0.60
N ILE A 68 3.58 12.89 1.88
CA ILE A 68 2.72 12.48 2.99
C ILE A 68 2.51 13.74 3.83
N GLY A 69 1.25 14.08 4.12
CA GLY A 69 0.90 15.28 4.87
C GLY A 69 1.35 15.22 6.33
N SER A 70 1.08 16.30 7.06
CA SER A 70 1.19 16.33 8.53
C SER A 70 0.26 15.30 9.18
N THR A 71 0.52 14.93 10.43
CA THR A 71 -0.35 14.02 11.18
C THR A 71 -1.80 14.49 11.24
N ALA A 72 -2.04 15.81 11.38
CA ALA A 72 -3.38 16.37 11.41
C ALA A 72 -4.11 16.21 10.06
N GLU A 73 -3.42 16.47 8.95
CA GLU A 73 -3.97 16.27 7.60
C GLU A 73 -4.26 14.80 7.32
N ASN A 74 -3.35 13.89 7.69
CA ASN A 74 -3.52 12.45 7.51
C ASN A 74 -4.70 11.91 8.34
N LEU A 75 -4.90 12.40 9.57
CA LEU A 75 -6.05 12.04 10.40
C LEU A 75 -7.37 12.49 9.79
N LYS A 76 -7.41 13.71 9.24
CA LYS A 76 -8.59 14.21 8.54
C LYS A 76 -8.90 13.36 7.30
N ALA A 77 -7.90 13.09 6.46
CA ALA A 77 -8.06 12.25 5.28
C ALA A 77 -8.54 10.83 5.63
N ALA A 78 -8.03 10.25 6.72
CA ALA A 78 -8.50 8.95 7.21
C ALA A 78 -9.97 9.00 7.65
N ALA A 79 -10.37 10.01 8.44
CA ALA A 79 -11.75 10.16 8.88
C ALA A 79 -12.74 10.37 7.71
N GLU A 80 -12.33 11.14 6.70
CA GLU A 80 -13.11 11.34 5.48
C GLU A 80 -13.24 10.05 4.66
N GLY A 81 -12.15 9.28 4.54
CA GLY A 81 -12.14 7.98 3.87
C GLY A 81 -13.06 6.97 4.55
N GLU A 82 -12.95 6.83 5.87
CA GLU A 82 -13.86 5.97 6.65
C GLU A 82 -15.31 6.40 6.46
N ASN A 83 -15.64 7.69 6.63
CA ASN A 83 -17.01 8.17 6.45
C ASN A 83 -17.57 7.80 5.07
N PHE A 84 -16.76 7.89 4.00
CA PHE A 84 -17.17 7.50 2.65
C PHE A 84 -17.43 5.99 2.50
N GLU A 85 -16.78 5.11 3.26
CA GLU A 85 -17.04 3.66 3.23
C GLU A 85 -18.36 3.28 3.93
N TRP A 86 -18.79 4.07 4.91
CA TRP A 86 -19.99 3.80 5.71
C TRP A 86 -21.28 4.47 5.20
N THR A 87 -21.20 5.42 4.27
CA THR A 87 -22.33 6.15 3.68
C THR A 87 -22.52 5.87 2.20
#